data_AF-A0A9E5WN32-F1
#
_entry.id   AF-A0A9E5WN32-F1
#
_cell.length_a   1.000
_cell.length_b   1.000
_cell.length_c   1.000
_cell.angle_alpha   90.00
_cell.angle_beta   90.00
_cell.angle_gamma   90.00
#
_symmetry.space_group_name_H-M   'P 1'
#
loop_
_entity.id
_entity.type
_entity.pdbx_description
1 polymer ?
#
loop_
_entity_poly.entity_id
_entity_poly.type
_entity_poly.pdbx_seq_one_letter_code
_entity_poly.pdbx_strand_id
1 'polypeptide(L)'
;MSRCGRVLICGLVLWGAPLVGTAGKAVPASFRSIDLAIGQERAVMLVDGTQVKVKLLRIEEYRDPVRKALRRAEVTVCVNGVEGTLVCATYNLPVELGGVRIDCPAVKGYIRGYRNVWALDRDARLRIWPKSGPLIHRGTFRYPLPQRWAACGTQFDGEIGDGEIYGSERYYYHQGF
;
A
#
# COMPACT_ATOMS: atom_id res chain seq x y z
N MET A 1 -23.70 -72.10 30.33
CA MET A 1 -22.70 -71.02 30.52
C MET A 1 -22.37 -70.44 29.15
N SER A 2 -22.95 -69.28 28.84
CA SER A 2 -22.98 -68.65 27.50
C SER A 2 -21.68 -67.89 27.22
N ARG A 3 -21.08 -68.10 26.03
CA ARG A 3 -19.89 -67.38 25.54
C ARG A 3 -20.33 -66.04 24.93
N CYS A 4 -20.00 -64.95 25.61
CA CYS A 4 -20.19 -63.58 25.10
C CYS A 4 -18.95 -63.17 24.31
N GLY A 5 -19.05 -63.13 22.97
CA GLY A 5 -18.00 -62.64 22.08
C GLY A 5 -17.98 -61.11 22.04
N ARG A 6 -16.85 -60.50 22.40
CA ARG A 6 -16.62 -59.06 22.21
C ARG A 6 -16.13 -58.82 20.78
N VAL A 7 -16.95 -58.14 19.98
CA VAL A 7 -16.56 -57.58 18.68
C VAL A 7 -15.81 -56.27 18.95
N LEU A 8 -14.54 -56.21 18.56
CA LEU A 8 -13.74 -54.98 18.56
C LEU A 8 -14.03 -54.22 17.25
N ILE A 9 -14.79 -53.13 17.34
CA ILE A 9 -14.97 -52.18 16.22
C ILE A 9 -13.75 -51.26 16.22
N CYS A 10 -12.86 -51.45 15.25
CA CYS A 10 -11.72 -50.57 15.01
C CYS A 10 -12.22 -49.33 14.26
N GLY A 11 -12.42 -48.22 14.99
CA GLY A 11 -12.80 -46.94 14.40
C GLY A 11 -11.64 -46.34 13.62
N LEU A 12 -11.68 -46.44 12.29
CA LEU A 12 -10.80 -45.70 11.39
C LEU A 12 -11.21 -44.22 11.41
N VAL A 13 -10.54 -43.42 12.25
CA VAL A 13 -10.62 -41.96 12.19
C VAL A 13 -9.83 -41.52 10.97
N LEU A 14 -10.53 -41.27 9.86
CA LEU A 14 -9.98 -40.56 8.71
C LEU A 14 -9.62 -39.14 9.14
N TRP A 15 -8.35 -38.92 9.49
CA TRP A 15 -7.79 -37.58 9.60
C TRP A 15 -7.88 -36.94 8.21
N GLY A 16 -8.89 -36.08 8.01
CA GLY A 16 -8.95 -35.23 6.84
C GLY A 16 -7.66 -34.41 6.79
N ALA A 17 -6.82 -34.68 5.79
CA ALA A 17 -5.62 -33.90 5.57
C ALA A 17 -6.04 -32.42 5.43
N PRO A 18 -5.46 -31.50 6.21
CA PRO A 18 -5.74 -30.08 6.00
C PRO A 18 -5.37 -29.76 4.55
N LEU A 19 -6.30 -29.18 3.81
CA LEU A 19 -6.02 -28.52 2.54
C LEU A 19 -5.12 -27.31 2.85
N VAL A 20 -3.82 -27.58 2.99
CA VAL A 20 -2.80 -26.54 3.04
C VAL A 20 -2.72 -26.00 1.62
N GLY A 21 -3.47 -24.93 1.36
CA GLY A 21 -3.26 -24.12 0.16
C GLY A 21 -1.80 -23.69 0.13
N THR A 22 -1.10 -24.04 -0.95
CA THR A 22 0.27 -23.57 -1.18
C THR A 22 0.23 -22.06 -1.25
N ALA A 23 0.97 -21.39 -0.36
CA ALA A 23 1.15 -19.95 -0.46
C ALA A 23 1.73 -19.63 -1.85
N GLY A 24 0.99 -18.86 -2.65
CA GLY A 24 1.44 -18.46 -3.98
C GLY A 24 2.77 -17.71 -3.89
N LYS A 25 3.65 -17.89 -4.89
CA LYS A 25 4.88 -17.09 -4.98
C LYS A 25 4.52 -15.60 -5.00
N ALA A 26 5.17 -14.82 -4.13
CA ALA A 26 5.02 -13.37 -4.14
C ALA A 26 5.42 -12.81 -5.51
N VAL A 27 4.51 -12.07 -6.14
CA VAL A 27 4.80 -11.37 -7.39
C VAL A 27 5.36 -9.99 -7.04
N PRO A 28 6.54 -9.60 -7.56
CA PRO A 28 7.09 -8.28 -7.31
C PRO A 28 6.12 -7.17 -7.72
N ALA A 29 6.25 -5.99 -7.12
CA ALA A 29 5.51 -4.82 -7.58
C ALA A 29 6.00 -4.40 -8.98
N SER A 30 5.06 -3.97 -9.82
CA SER A 30 5.32 -3.36 -11.13
C SER A 30 5.99 -1.98 -11.02
N PHE A 31 5.94 -1.36 -9.84
CA PHE A 31 6.57 -0.08 -9.53
C PHE A 31 7.81 -0.21 -8.65
N ARG A 32 8.50 0.91 -8.49
CA ARG A 32 9.48 1.15 -7.43
C ARG A 32 8.95 2.18 -6.47
N SER A 33 9.04 1.89 -5.17
CA SER A 33 8.73 2.83 -4.11
C SER A 33 10.02 3.46 -3.61
N ILE A 34 10.04 4.78 -3.50
CA ILE A 34 11.16 5.53 -2.91
C ILE A 34 10.63 6.57 -1.94
N ASP A 35 11.40 6.81 -0.89
CA ASP A 35 11.12 7.85 0.08
C ASP A 35 12.20 8.93 -0.09
N LEU A 36 11.79 10.19 -0.26
CA LEU A 36 12.69 11.32 -0.49
C LEU A 36 12.44 12.44 0.51
N ALA A 37 13.53 13.04 0.99
CA ALA A 37 13.48 14.33 1.66
C ALA A 37 13.43 15.47 0.64
N ILE A 38 12.90 16.64 1.02
CA ILE A 38 12.90 17.82 0.16
C ILE A 38 14.34 18.17 -0.23
N GLY A 39 14.56 18.42 -1.52
CA GLY A 39 15.89 18.65 -2.10
C GLY A 39 16.67 17.37 -2.46
N GLN A 40 16.24 16.21 -1.97
CA GLN A 40 16.91 14.93 -2.26
C GLN A 40 16.57 14.44 -3.67
N GLU A 41 17.59 13.88 -4.33
CA GLU A 41 17.51 13.29 -5.66
C GLU A 41 17.97 11.83 -5.62
N ARG A 42 17.34 10.98 -6.44
CA ARG A 42 17.68 9.56 -6.53
C ARG A 42 17.51 9.04 -7.96
N ALA A 43 18.47 8.22 -8.39
CA ALA A 43 18.32 7.39 -9.58
C ALA A 43 17.65 6.05 -9.21
N VAL A 44 16.66 5.63 -10.00
CA VAL A 44 15.87 4.41 -9.78
C VAL A 44 15.86 3.58 -11.06
N MET A 45 16.15 2.29 -10.95
CA MET A 45 15.99 1.33 -12.04
C MET A 45 14.64 0.63 -11.93
N LEU A 46 13.81 0.79 -12.96
CA LEU A 46 12.48 0.22 -13.05
C LEU A 46 12.50 -1.25 -13.49
N VAL A 47 11.34 -1.92 -13.46
CA VAL A 47 11.20 -3.34 -13.80
C VAL A 47 11.51 -3.68 -15.26
N ASP A 48 11.42 -2.70 -16.15
CA ASP A 48 11.74 -2.80 -17.58
C ASP A 48 13.19 -2.43 -17.90
N GLY A 49 14.00 -2.13 -16.87
CA GLY A 49 15.39 -1.68 -17.02
C GLY A 49 15.54 -0.17 -17.23
N THR A 50 14.45 0.58 -17.37
CA THR A 50 14.51 2.04 -17.53
C THR A 50 15.11 2.68 -16.27
N GLN A 51 16.12 3.54 -16.47
CA GLN A 51 16.68 4.36 -15.40
C GLN A 51 15.99 5.72 -15.34
N VAL A 52 15.58 6.13 -14.14
CA VAL A 52 14.80 7.35 -13.90
C VAL A 52 15.47 8.16 -12.81
N LYS A 53 15.62 9.45 -13.02
CA LYS A 53 16.15 10.39 -12.05
C LYS A 53 15.00 11.21 -11.46
N VAL A 54 14.80 11.12 -10.14
CA VAL A 54 13.69 11.78 -9.44
C VAL A 54 14.22 12.64 -8.31
N LYS A 55 13.77 13.88 -8.24
CA LYS A 55 14.06 14.82 -7.15
C LYS A 55 12.75 15.33 -6.54
N LEU A 56 12.69 15.37 -5.21
CA LEU A 56 11.61 16.03 -4.49
C LEU A 56 11.96 17.52 -4.33
N LEU A 57 11.11 18.41 -4.83
CA LEU A 57 11.37 19.85 -4.82
C LEU A 57 10.64 20.56 -3.69
N ARG A 58 9.35 20.24 -3.48
CA ARG A 58 8.49 20.95 -2.53
C ARG A 58 7.32 20.08 -2.10
N ILE A 59 6.81 20.34 -0.89
CA ILE A 59 5.51 19.86 -0.43
C ILE A 59 4.72 21.07 0.08
N GLU A 60 3.49 21.21 -0.39
CA GLU A 60 2.52 22.20 0.09
C GLU A 60 1.35 21.48 0.75
N GLU A 61 1.12 21.79 2.03
CA GLU A 61 0.07 21.17 2.83
C GLU A 61 -1.09 22.14 3.05
N TYR A 62 -2.31 21.71 2.72
CA TYR A 62 -3.54 22.45 2.95
C TYR A 62 -4.30 21.80 4.10
N ARG A 63 -4.24 22.46 5.25
CA ARG A 63 -4.91 22.02 6.47
C ARG A 63 -6.18 22.81 6.70
N ASP A 64 -7.23 22.17 7.19
CA ASP A 64 -8.46 22.88 7.51
C ASP A 64 -8.23 23.84 8.70
N PRO A 65 -8.87 25.02 8.72
CA PRO A 65 -8.55 26.05 9.70
C PRO A 65 -9.03 25.72 11.12
N VAL A 66 -10.01 24.83 11.28
CA VAL A 66 -10.70 24.56 12.55
C VAL A 66 -10.04 23.41 13.28
N ARG A 67 -9.94 22.27 12.62
CA ARG A 67 -9.37 21.04 13.14
C ARG A 67 -7.89 20.91 12.83
N LYS A 68 -7.33 21.61 11.84
CA LYS A 68 -5.91 21.49 11.40
C LYS A 68 -5.55 20.16 10.74
N ALA A 69 -6.55 19.35 10.38
CA ALA A 69 -6.35 18.12 9.63
C ALA A 69 -5.90 18.43 8.20
N LEU A 70 -5.02 17.59 7.66
CA LEU A 70 -4.48 17.72 6.30
C LEU A 70 -5.54 17.27 5.29
N ARG A 71 -6.09 18.21 4.52
CA ARG A 71 -7.15 17.92 3.54
C ARG A 71 -6.59 17.67 2.15
N ARG A 72 -5.43 18.25 1.85
CA ARG A 72 -4.73 18.09 0.58
C ARG A 72 -3.25 18.33 0.80
N ALA A 73 -2.41 17.53 0.13
CA ALA A 73 -0.99 17.83 0.01
C ALA A 73 -0.59 17.78 -1.46
N GLU A 74 0.16 18.77 -1.91
CA GLU A 74 0.70 18.88 -3.25
C GLU A 74 2.21 18.70 -3.20
N VAL A 75 2.74 17.82 -4.04
CA VAL A 75 4.13 17.39 -4.04
C VAL A 75 4.74 17.75 -5.39
N THR A 76 5.62 18.74 -5.39
CA THR A 76 6.34 19.15 -6.60
C THR A 76 7.60 18.30 -6.73
N VAL A 77 7.77 17.66 -7.88
CA VAL A 77 8.90 16.78 -8.19
C VAL A 77 9.52 17.15 -9.53
N CYS A 78 10.80 16.82 -9.70
CA CYS A 78 11.47 16.85 -11.00
C CYS A 78 11.80 15.40 -11.41
N VAL A 79 11.31 14.96 -12.55
CA VAL A 79 11.52 13.62 -13.10
C VAL A 79 12.20 13.74 -14.45
N ASN A 80 13.43 13.22 -14.56
CA ASN A 80 14.25 13.31 -15.78
C ASN A 80 14.36 14.76 -16.32
N GLY A 81 14.44 15.75 -15.43
CA GLY A 81 14.51 17.17 -15.80
C GLY A 81 13.16 17.86 -16.03
N VAL A 82 12.04 17.12 -15.96
CA VAL A 82 10.69 17.67 -16.13
C VAL A 82 10.03 17.85 -14.76
N GLU A 83 9.66 19.09 -14.45
CA GLU A 83 8.94 19.40 -13.21
C GLU A 83 7.43 19.15 -13.34
N GLY A 84 6.81 18.70 -12.26
CA GLY A 84 5.37 18.52 -12.17
C GLY A 84 4.90 18.43 -10.72
N THR A 85 3.60 18.68 -10.52
CA THR A 85 2.96 18.62 -9.20
C THR A 85 2.03 17.41 -9.12
N LEU A 86 2.18 16.63 -8.05
CA LEU A 86 1.36 15.47 -7.75
C LEU A 86 0.46 15.79 -6.55
N VAL A 87 -0.83 15.51 -6.66
CA VAL A 87 -1.71 15.51 -5.48
C VAL A 87 -1.47 14.22 -4.70
N CYS A 88 -1.04 14.35 -3.45
CA CYS A 88 -0.86 13.22 -2.55
C CYS A 88 -2.22 12.64 -2.15
N ALA A 89 -2.48 11.41 -2.57
CA ALA A 89 -3.68 10.67 -2.23
C ALA A 89 -3.46 9.17 -2.50
N THR A 90 -4.15 8.32 -1.73
CA THR A 90 -4.12 6.86 -1.90
C THR A 90 -4.95 6.37 -3.09
N TYR A 91 -5.92 7.17 -3.56
CA TYR A 91 -6.90 6.80 -4.59
C TYR A 91 -6.73 7.52 -5.93
N ASN A 92 -5.57 8.12 -6.18
CA ASN A 92 -5.26 8.69 -7.49
C ASN A 92 -4.54 7.65 -8.36
N LEU A 93 -4.86 7.62 -9.66
CA LEU A 93 -4.04 6.92 -10.63
C LEU A 93 -2.71 7.68 -10.81
N PRO A 94 -1.60 6.97 -11.07
CA PRO A 94 -0.34 7.61 -11.38
C PRO A 94 -0.43 8.35 -12.70
N VAL A 95 0.17 9.53 -12.74
CA VAL A 95 0.15 10.44 -13.90
C VAL A 95 1.44 10.32 -14.69
N GLU A 96 1.40 10.66 -15.97
CA GLU A 96 2.61 10.72 -16.79
C GLU A 96 3.44 11.97 -16.46
N LEU A 97 4.73 11.77 -16.17
CA LEU A 97 5.69 12.85 -15.95
C LEU A 97 7.10 12.37 -16.28
N GLY A 98 7.89 13.16 -17.01
CA GLY A 98 9.30 12.84 -17.27
C GLY A 98 9.56 11.50 -17.95
N GLY A 99 8.60 11.01 -18.75
CA GLY A 99 8.71 9.73 -19.45
C GLY A 99 8.39 8.49 -18.61
N VAL A 100 7.75 8.64 -17.45
CA VAL A 100 7.28 7.54 -16.59
C VAL A 100 5.87 7.81 -16.10
N ARG A 101 5.26 6.84 -15.38
CA ARG A 101 4.08 7.11 -14.56
C ARG A 101 4.49 7.22 -13.09
N ILE A 102 3.98 8.21 -12.37
CA ILE A 102 4.37 8.50 -11.00
C ILE A 102 3.17 8.96 -10.16
N ASP A 103 3.16 8.61 -8.88
CA ASP A 103 2.27 9.18 -7.87
C ASP A 103 2.98 9.40 -6.52
N CYS A 104 2.23 9.99 -5.58
CA CYS A 104 2.63 10.20 -4.20
C CYS A 104 1.53 9.68 -3.26
N PRO A 105 1.67 8.47 -2.67
CA PRO A 105 0.65 7.95 -1.77
C PRO A 105 0.72 8.50 -0.34
N ALA A 106 1.87 9.04 0.08
CA ALA A 106 2.06 9.49 1.47
C ALA A 106 3.06 10.63 1.59
N VAL A 107 2.73 11.60 2.45
CA VAL A 107 3.64 12.65 2.93
C VAL A 107 3.77 12.57 4.44
N LYS A 108 4.86 13.11 4.98
CA LYS A 108 5.14 13.16 6.43
C LYS A 108 4.03 13.87 7.22
N GLY A 109 3.29 14.77 6.59
CA GLY A 109 2.10 15.41 7.14
C GLY A 109 1.02 14.46 7.65
N TYR A 110 0.92 13.24 7.11
CA TYR A 110 -0.01 12.20 7.58
C TYR A 110 0.42 11.56 8.91
N ILE A 111 1.71 11.59 9.22
CA ILE A 111 2.26 10.95 10.42
C ILE A 111 2.06 11.86 11.65
N ARG A 112 1.93 13.17 11.44
CA ARG A 112 1.86 14.14 12.53
C ARG A 112 0.67 13.84 13.44
N GLY A 113 0.97 13.57 14.71
CA GLY A 113 -0.02 13.34 15.75
C GLY A 113 -0.60 11.92 15.79
N TYR A 114 -0.15 11.00 14.94
CA TYR A 114 -0.60 9.61 14.95
C TYR A 114 0.59 8.63 14.86
N ARG A 115 0.31 7.33 14.75
CA ARG A 115 1.33 6.30 14.53
C ARG A 115 1.90 6.41 13.11
N ASN A 116 3.21 6.18 12.96
CA ASN A 116 3.84 6.08 11.65
C ASN A 116 3.52 4.72 10.98
N VAL A 117 2.26 4.51 10.62
CA VAL A 117 1.79 3.26 9.97
C VAL A 117 2.37 3.08 8.57
N TRP A 118 2.81 4.15 7.92
CA TRP A 118 3.48 4.10 6.62
C TRP A 118 4.97 3.71 6.70
N ALA A 119 5.55 3.68 7.90
CA ALA A 119 7.00 3.56 8.13
C ALA A 119 7.79 4.54 7.22
N LEU A 120 7.30 5.78 7.11
CA LEU A 120 7.86 6.81 6.26
C LEU A 120 8.82 7.67 7.10
N ASP A 121 10.12 7.59 6.77
CA ASP A 121 11.20 8.31 7.46
C ASP A 121 11.68 9.55 6.70
N ARG A 122 11.02 9.87 5.58
CA ARG A 122 11.32 11.01 4.72
C ARG A 122 10.06 11.85 4.50
N ASP A 123 10.17 12.89 3.68
CA ASP A 123 9.11 13.88 3.55
C ASP A 123 7.96 13.40 2.66
N ALA A 124 8.26 12.63 1.61
CA ALA A 124 7.25 11.97 0.77
C ALA A 124 7.69 10.58 0.30
N ARG A 125 6.71 9.69 0.12
CA ARG A 125 6.85 8.44 -0.62
C ARG A 125 6.33 8.64 -2.05
N LEU A 126 7.12 8.22 -3.03
CA LEU A 126 6.75 8.23 -4.45
C LEU A 126 6.72 6.80 -4.98
N ARG A 127 5.75 6.47 -5.84
CA ARG A 127 5.75 5.22 -6.60
C ARG A 127 5.93 5.53 -8.08
N ILE A 128 6.80 4.77 -8.73
CA ILE A 128 7.24 5.03 -10.10
C ILE A 128 7.09 3.75 -10.93
N TRP A 129 6.38 3.84 -12.04
CA TRP A 129 6.17 2.77 -13.01
C TRP A 129 6.79 3.12 -14.36
N PRO A 130 7.08 2.12 -15.20
CA PRO A 130 7.31 2.36 -16.62
C PRO A 130 6.16 3.16 -17.25
N LYS A 131 6.49 3.95 -18.29
CA LYS A 131 5.53 4.78 -19.02
C LYS A 131 4.33 3.98 -19.49
N SER A 132 4.59 2.78 -20.00
CA SER A 132 3.59 1.85 -20.53
C SER A 132 3.54 0.55 -19.72
N GLY A 133 2.57 -0.31 -20.04
CA GLY A 133 2.38 -1.59 -19.35
C GLY A 133 1.40 -1.52 -18.17
N PRO A 134 1.16 -2.64 -17.50
CA PRO A 134 0.10 -2.73 -16.51
C PRO A 134 0.55 -2.16 -15.14
N LEU A 135 -0.38 -1.47 -14.44
CA LEU A 135 -0.11 -0.93 -13.10
C LEU A 135 0.03 -2.02 -12.02
N ILE A 136 -0.54 -3.19 -12.27
CA ILE A 136 -0.44 -4.40 -11.45
C ILE A 136 -0.25 -5.56 -12.42
N HIS A 137 0.49 -6.60 -12.04
CA HIS A 137 0.67 -7.77 -12.89
C HIS A 137 -0.67 -8.39 -13.32
N ARG A 138 -0.82 -8.67 -14.61
CA ARG A 138 -2.05 -9.27 -15.13
C ARG A 138 -2.28 -10.64 -14.48
N GLY A 139 -3.53 -10.92 -14.09
CA GLY A 139 -3.92 -12.20 -13.48
C GLY A 139 -3.50 -12.39 -12.02
N THR A 140 -2.86 -11.41 -11.38
CA THR A 140 -2.47 -11.53 -9.96
C THR A 140 -3.53 -11.00 -9.01
N PHE A 141 -4.31 -10.01 -9.42
CA PHE A 141 -5.48 -9.55 -8.68
C PHE A 141 -6.69 -10.43 -9.05
N ARG A 142 -6.81 -11.58 -8.38
CA ARG A 142 -7.86 -12.59 -8.61
C ARG A 142 -8.45 -13.07 -7.29
N TYR A 143 -9.72 -13.44 -7.29
CA TYR A 143 -10.38 -14.09 -6.16
C TYR A 143 -10.43 -15.62 -6.32
N PRO A 144 -10.27 -16.38 -5.23
CA PRO A 144 -9.77 -15.92 -3.93
C PRO A 144 -8.30 -15.49 -4.04
N LEU A 145 -7.92 -14.41 -3.34
CA LEU A 145 -6.51 -14.05 -3.22
C LEU A 145 -5.77 -15.23 -2.54
N PRO A 146 -4.54 -15.58 -2.95
CA PRO A 146 -3.76 -16.65 -2.33
C PRO A 146 -3.24 -16.21 -0.95
N GLN A 147 -4.16 -16.02 0.00
CA GLN A 147 -3.91 -15.64 1.39
C GLN A 147 -4.63 -16.62 2.32
N ARG A 148 -4.24 -16.68 3.61
CA ARG A 148 -4.97 -17.50 4.58
C ARG A 148 -6.42 -16.99 4.71
N TRP A 149 -7.36 -17.91 4.86
CA TRP A 149 -8.76 -17.54 5.09
C TRP A 149 -8.87 -16.70 6.37
N ALA A 150 -9.57 -15.55 6.28
CA ALA A 150 -9.63 -14.53 7.32
C ALA A 150 -8.27 -13.90 7.72
N ALA A 151 -7.24 -13.97 6.85
CA ALA A 151 -5.99 -13.23 7.06
C ALA A 151 -6.21 -11.72 7.12
N CYS A 152 -7.14 -11.22 6.29
CA CYS A 152 -7.79 -9.94 6.52
C CYS A 152 -9.04 -10.23 7.36
N GLY A 153 -9.09 -9.72 8.60
CA GLY A 153 -10.34 -9.65 9.34
C GLY A 153 -11.38 -9.00 8.43
N THR A 154 -12.59 -9.54 8.37
CA THR A 154 -13.66 -9.01 7.52
C THR A 154 -14.05 -7.61 7.97
N GLN A 155 -13.32 -6.65 7.43
CA GLN A 155 -13.63 -5.28 7.16
C GLN A 155 -12.62 -4.92 6.06
N PHE A 156 -13.11 -4.71 4.83
CA PHE A 156 -12.31 -4.06 3.79
C PHE A 156 -12.02 -2.68 4.38
N ASP A 157 -10.83 -2.54 4.94
CA ASP A 157 -10.52 -1.61 6.03
C ASP A 157 -10.86 -0.14 5.70
N GLY A 158 -11.47 0.53 6.69
CA GLY A 158 -11.87 1.94 6.71
C GLY A 158 -13.17 2.29 5.95
N GLU A 159 -14.30 2.41 6.65
CA GLU A 159 -15.24 3.47 6.26
C GLU A 159 -14.48 4.80 6.35
N ILE A 160 -14.87 5.80 5.54
CA ILE A 160 -14.43 7.19 5.75
C ILE A 160 -15.11 7.67 7.04
N GLY A 161 -14.62 7.20 8.19
CA GLY A 161 -15.05 7.64 9.49
C GLY A 161 -14.36 8.96 9.78
N ASP A 162 -15.10 10.06 9.68
CA ASP A 162 -14.70 11.37 10.18
C ASP A 162 -14.75 11.35 11.73
N GLY A 163 -13.96 10.48 12.33
CA GLY A 163 -13.77 10.36 13.79
C GLY A 163 -12.89 11.48 14.34
N GLU A 164 -12.78 12.61 13.63
CA GLU A 164 -11.94 13.73 14.00
C GLU A 164 -12.54 14.46 15.22
N ILE A 165 -11.89 14.31 16.37
CA ILE A 165 -12.29 14.98 17.60
C ILE A 165 -11.78 16.42 17.57
N TYR A 166 -12.67 17.40 17.79
CA TYR A 166 -12.29 18.80 17.91
C TYR A 166 -11.26 19.00 19.04
N GLY A 167 -10.17 19.72 18.76
CA GLY A 167 -9.06 19.92 19.71
C GLY A 167 -8.02 18.80 19.77
N SER A 168 -8.24 17.67 19.07
CA SER A 168 -7.23 16.63 18.90
C SER A 168 -6.33 16.95 17.69
N GLU A 169 -5.01 16.81 17.86
CA GLU A 169 -4.06 16.79 16.73
C GLU A 169 -3.81 15.37 16.18
N ARG A 170 -4.57 14.37 16.65
CA ARG A 170 -4.45 12.98 16.19
C ARG A 170 -5.50 12.69 15.12
N TYR A 171 -5.07 12.54 13.88
CA TYR A 171 -5.95 12.24 12.75
C TYR A 171 -5.61 10.88 12.17
N TYR A 172 -6.65 10.13 11.83
CA TYR A 172 -6.53 8.93 11.04
C TYR A 172 -6.58 9.31 9.55
N TYR A 173 -5.50 9.05 8.82
CA TYR A 173 -5.52 9.07 7.37
C TYR A 173 -5.50 7.64 6.87
N HIS A 174 -6.38 7.33 5.93
CA HIS A 174 -6.49 6.00 5.35
C HIS A 174 -5.17 5.59 4.68
N GLN A 175 -4.65 4.43 5.05
CA GLN A 175 -3.35 3.92 4.65
C GLN A 175 -3.40 2.85 3.54
N GLY A 176 -4.53 2.73 2.84
CA GLY A 176 -4.76 1.70 1.83
C GLY A 176 -4.97 0.31 2.45
N PHE A 177 -4.81 -0.72 1.61
CA PHE A 177 -4.82 -2.13 1.99
C PHE A 177 -3.41 -2.70 2.04
#